data_AF-A0A973FZF9-F1
#
_entry.id   AF-A0A973FZF9-F1
#
_cell.length_a   1.000
_cell.length_b   1.000
_cell.length_c   1.000
_cell.angle_alpha   90.00
_cell.angle_beta   90.00
_cell.angle_gamma   90.00
#
_symmetry.space_group_name_H-M   'P 1'
#
loop_
_entity.id
_entity.type
_entity.pdbx_description
1 polymer ?
#
loop_
_entity_poly.entity_id
_entity_poly.type
_entity_poly.pdbx_seq_one_letter_code
_entity_poly.pdbx_strand_id
1 'polypeptide(L)'
;MKKIFNKLWDHVRANPKRIFFRVAFVLFVIWFLFDDFGIVKRIRMETEHRILIDRIKTAHKKVDENELRIQHARDPDSVEKAAREKYNFRKAGETLFIIRDK
;
A
#
# COMPACT_ATOMS: atom_id res chain seq x y z
N MET A 1 -6.02 8.76 45.14
CA MET A 1 -5.14 7.66 44.69
C MET A 1 -5.04 6.50 45.69
N LYS A 2 -4.59 6.70 46.95
CA LYS A 2 -4.46 5.61 47.95
C LYS A 2 -5.74 4.79 48.17
N LYS A 3 -6.91 5.42 48.22
CA LYS A 3 -8.21 4.72 48.35
C LYS A 3 -8.53 3.77 47.18
N ILE A 4 -8.14 4.13 45.96
CA ILE A 4 -8.38 3.31 44.76
C ILE A 4 -7.43 2.11 44.79
N PHE A 5 -6.17 2.34 45.14
CA PHE A 5 -5.16 1.30 45.26
C PHE A 5 -5.51 0.27 46.34
N ASN A 6 -5.92 0.72 47.53
CA ASN A 6 -6.33 -0.18 48.61
C ASN A 6 -7.55 -1.01 48.22
N LYS A 7 -8.54 -0.41 47.56
CA LYS A 7 -9.74 -1.13 47.10
C LYS A 7 -9.43 -2.19 46.02
N LEU A 8 -8.47 -1.90 45.14
CA LEU A 8 -7.92 -2.86 44.18
C LEU A 8 -7.19 -3.99 44.90
N TRP A 9 -6.36 -3.67 45.90
CA TRP A 9 -5.61 -4.66 46.68
C TRP A 9 -6.52 -5.60 47.47
N ASP A 10 -7.59 -5.08 48.06
CA ASP A 10 -8.60 -5.86 48.78
C ASP A 10 -9.34 -6.82 47.84
N HIS A 11 -9.64 -6.38 46.61
CA HIS A 11 -10.22 -7.23 45.57
C HIS A 11 -9.28 -8.34 45.09
N VAL A 12 -8.00 -8.01 44.90
CA VAL A 12 -6.95 -8.98 44.52
C VAL A 12 -6.80 -10.07 45.58
N ARG A 13 -6.81 -9.69 46.85
CA ARG A 13 -6.68 -10.62 47.98
C ARG A 13 -7.91 -11.50 48.19
N ALA A 14 -9.11 -11.01 47.89
CA ALA A 14 -10.35 -11.76 48.07
C ALA A 14 -10.50 -12.96 47.12
N ASN A 15 -9.98 -12.87 45.88
CA ASN A 15 -10.12 -13.94 44.88
C ASN A 15 -8.88 -14.05 43.97
N PRO A 16 -7.71 -14.47 44.50
CA PRO A 16 -6.43 -14.40 43.79
C PRO A 16 -6.40 -15.27 42.53
N LYS A 17 -7.00 -16.48 42.58
CA LYS A 17 -7.04 -17.41 41.43
C LYS A 17 -7.83 -16.84 40.24
N ARG A 18 -9.01 -16.26 40.49
CA ARG A 18 -9.86 -15.70 39.42
C ARG A 18 -9.19 -14.50 38.75
N ILE A 19 -8.52 -13.66 39.53
CA ILE A 19 -7.82 -12.49 39.00
C ILE A 19 -6.58 -12.92 38.22
N PHE A 20 -5.82 -13.90 38.72
CA PHE A 20 -4.71 -14.48 38.00
C PHE A 20 -5.13 -15.00 36.62
N PHE A 21 -6.20 -15.81 36.53
CA PHE A 21 -6.68 -16.30 35.24
C PHE A 21 -7.16 -15.19 34.30
N ARG A 22 -7.81 -14.13 34.83
CA ARG A 22 -8.22 -12.97 34.01
C ARG A 22 -7.01 -12.22 33.46
N VAL A 23 -6.00 -11.96 34.29
CA VAL A 23 -4.78 -11.28 33.86
C VAL A 23 -4.02 -12.13 32.85
N ALA A 24 -3.87 -13.43 33.12
CA ALA A 24 -3.24 -14.36 32.19
C ALA A 24 -3.97 -14.42 30.85
N PHE A 25 -5.31 -14.44 30.87
CA PHE A 25 -6.12 -14.42 29.65
C PHE A 25 -5.93 -13.13 28.86
N VAL A 26 -5.92 -11.96 29.52
CA VAL A 26 -5.68 -10.68 28.84
C VAL A 26 -4.28 -10.65 28.21
N LEU A 27 -3.25 -11.10 28.93
CA LEU A 27 -1.90 -11.18 28.40
C LEU A 27 -1.81 -12.15 27.22
N PHE A 28 -2.51 -13.29 27.30
CA PHE A 28 -2.60 -14.26 26.20
C PHE A 28 -3.26 -13.65 24.96
N VAL A 29 -4.37 -12.92 25.12
CA VAL A 29 -5.05 -12.23 24.01
C VAL A 29 -4.15 -11.17 23.38
N ILE A 30 -3.45 -10.38 24.21
CA ILE A 30 -2.50 -9.37 23.71
C ILE A 30 -1.38 -10.05 22.92
N TRP A 31 -0.78 -11.10 23.47
CA TRP A 31 0.26 -11.86 22.77
C TRP A 31 -0.27 -12.43 21.46
N PHE A 32 -1.40 -13.12 21.47
CA PHE A 32 -2.00 -13.71 20.27
C PHE A 32 -2.35 -12.69 19.17
N LEU A 33 -2.71 -11.46 19.53
CA LEU A 33 -3.00 -10.41 18.55
C LEU A 33 -1.74 -9.76 17.97
N PHE A 34 -0.75 -9.50 18.82
CA PHE A 34 0.37 -8.60 18.51
C PHE A 34 1.74 -9.28 18.40
N ASP A 35 1.84 -10.58 18.63
CA ASP A 35 3.08 -11.34 18.47
C ASP A 35 3.54 -11.39 16.99
N ASP A 36 4.75 -11.88 16.77
CA ASP A 36 5.36 -11.99 15.44
C ASP A 36 4.60 -12.90 14.47
N PHE A 37 3.73 -13.78 14.98
CA PHE A 37 2.78 -14.57 14.19
C PHE A 37 1.33 -14.21 14.51
N GLY A 38 1.11 -13.05 15.14
CA GLY A 38 -0.20 -12.59 15.58
C GLY A 38 -1.13 -12.22 14.43
N ILE A 39 -2.42 -12.16 14.75
CA ILE A 39 -3.49 -11.90 13.77
C ILE A 39 -3.29 -10.57 13.05
N VAL A 40 -2.89 -9.51 13.77
CA VAL A 40 -2.73 -8.17 13.19
C VAL A 40 -1.69 -8.19 12.08
N LYS A 41 -0.55 -8.85 12.32
CA LYS A 41 0.52 -8.99 11.35
C LYS A 41 0.09 -9.82 10.16
N ARG A 42 -0.67 -10.90 10.37
CA ARG A 42 -1.20 -11.73 9.29
C ARG A 42 -2.12 -10.95 8.35
N ILE A 43 -3.05 -10.15 8.88
CA ILE A 43 -3.97 -9.34 8.07
C ILE A 43 -3.20 -8.29 7.27
N ARG A 44 -2.21 -7.63 7.89
CA ARG A 44 -1.36 -6.66 7.19
C ARG A 44 -0.60 -7.32 6.02
N MET A 45 0.05 -8.46 6.28
CA MET A 45 0.79 -9.20 5.25
C MET A 45 -0.09 -9.65 4.09
N GLU A 46 -1.30 -10.14 4.37
CA GLU A 46 -2.25 -10.55 3.33
C GLU A 46 -2.69 -9.36 2.45
N THR A 47 -2.83 -8.17 3.07
CA THR A 47 -3.19 -6.94 2.37
C THR A 47 -2.03 -6.45 1.50
N GLU A 48 -0.82 -6.39 2.07
CA GLU A 48 0.40 -6.06 1.33
C GLU A 48 0.62 -7.01 0.16
N HIS A 49 0.44 -8.32 0.37
CA HIS A 49 0.55 -9.33 -0.67
C HIS A 49 -0.39 -9.03 -1.84
N ARG A 50 -1.68 -8.73 -1.58
CA ARG A 50 -2.64 -8.37 -2.64
C ARG A 50 -2.24 -7.11 -3.39
N ILE A 51 -1.78 -6.09 -2.68
CA ILE A 51 -1.29 -4.84 -3.28
C ILE A 51 -0.07 -5.12 -4.18
N LEU A 52 0.86 -5.96 -3.74
CA LEU A 52 2.04 -6.32 -4.52
C LEU A 52 1.65 -7.07 -5.81
N ILE A 53 0.71 -8.01 -5.73
CA ILE A 53 0.20 -8.73 -6.90
C ILE A 53 -0.44 -7.76 -7.91
N ASP A 54 -1.25 -6.82 -7.45
CA ASP A 54 -1.88 -5.83 -8.33
C ASP A 54 -0.86 -4.88 -8.98
N ARG A 55 0.18 -4.48 -8.22
CA ARG A 55 1.29 -3.69 -8.76
C ARG A 55 2.07 -4.45 -9.82
N ILE A 56 2.35 -5.74 -9.60
CA ILE A 56 3.03 -6.60 -10.58
C ILE A 56 2.19 -6.68 -11.86
N LYS A 57 0.88 -6.94 -11.75
CA LYS A 57 -0.04 -7.00 -12.89
C LYS A 57 -0.04 -5.69 -13.68
N THR A 58 -0.13 -4.56 -12.98
CA THR A 58 -0.12 -3.23 -13.60
C THR A 58 1.22 -2.91 -14.27
N ALA A 59 2.34 -3.30 -13.64
CA ALA A 59 3.66 -3.12 -14.20
C ALA A 59 3.85 -3.95 -15.48
N HIS A 60 3.45 -5.22 -15.48
CA HIS A 60 3.48 -6.06 -16.69
C HIS A 60 2.66 -5.46 -17.82
N LYS A 61 1.43 -5.02 -17.54
CA LYS A 61 0.60 -4.37 -18.56
C LYS A 61 1.30 -3.15 -19.18
N LYS A 62 1.98 -2.34 -18.37
CA LYS A 62 2.76 -1.19 -18.87
C LYS A 62 3.96 -1.61 -19.71
N VAL A 63 4.61 -2.73 -19.36
CA VAL A 63 5.69 -3.28 -20.18
C VAL A 63 5.15 -3.69 -21.55
N ASP A 64 4.06 -4.44 -21.59
CA ASP A 64 3.44 -4.88 -22.85
C ASP A 64 3.00 -3.70 -23.73
N GLU A 65 2.34 -2.70 -23.12
CA GLU A 65 1.94 -1.47 -23.81
C GLU A 65 3.14 -0.68 -24.35
N ASN A 66 4.22 -0.59 -23.58
CA ASN A 66 5.43 0.11 -24.01
C ASN A 66 6.18 -0.65 -25.10
N GLU A 67 6.22 -1.99 -25.02
CA GLU A 67 6.84 -2.81 -26.05
C GLU A 67 6.13 -2.64 -27.39
N LEU A 68 4.79 -2.67 -27.39
CA LEU A 68 4.00 -2.34 -28.58
C LEU A 68 4.35 -0.94 -29.10
N ARG A 69 4.41 0.07 -28.23
CA ARG A 69 4.78 1.44 -28.64
C ARG A 69 6.17 1.52 -29.26
N ILE A 70 7.16 0.79 -28.72
CA ILE A 70 8.52 0.73 -29.26
C ILE A 70 8.53 0.05 -30.63
N GLN A 71 7.79 -1.03 -30.81
CA GLN A 71 7.68 -1.71 -32.10
C GLN A 71 7.11 -0.77 -33.17
N HIS A 72 6.06 0.00 -32.85
CA HIS A 72 5.48 0.99 -33.77
C HIS A 72 6.41 2.19 -34.01
N ALA A 73 7.25 2.55 -33.04
CA ALA A 73 8.24 3.63 -33.19
C ALA A 73 9.45 3.28 -34.08
N ARG A 74 9.52 2.06 -34.64
CA ARG A 74 10.51 1.74 -35.68
C ARG A 74 10.21 2.41 -37.02
N ASP A 75 8.96 2.84 -37.21
CA ASP A 75 8.54 3.61 -38.37
C ASP A 75 8.88 5.11 -38.14
N PRO A 76 9.71 5.73 -39.00
CA PRO A 76 10.06 7.16 -38.90
C PRO A 76 8.84 8.08 -38.80
N ASP A 77 7.75 7.75 -39.49
CA ASP A 77 6.52 8.56 -39.48
C ASP A 77 5.81 8.50 -38.12
N SER A 78 5.89 7.34 -37.44
CA SER A 78 5.35 7.17 -36.09
C SER A 78 6.15 7.96 -35.05
N VAL A 79 7.47 8.09 -35.23
CA VAL A 79 8.32 8.91 -34.35
C VAL A 79 8.07 10.39 -34.56
N GLU A 80 7.98 10.85 -35.81
CA GLU A 80 7.68 12.26 -36.12
C GLU A 80 6.30 12.65 -35.58
N LYS A 81 5.29 11.79 -35.74
CA LYS A 81 3.95 12.02 -35.17
C LYS A 81 3.99 12.15 -33.65
N ALA A 82 4.66 11.24 -32.94
CA ALA A 82 4.77 11.30 -31.49
C ALA A 82 5.53 12.55 -31.01
N ALA A 83 6.59 12.95 -31.72
CA ALA A 83 7.36 14.16 -31.45
C ALA A 83 6.51 15.44 -31.59
N ARG A 84 5.68 15.51 -32.64
CA ARG A 84 4.77 16.64 -32.88
C ARG A 84 3.62 16.67 -31.87
N GLU A 85 2.89 15.58 -31.70
CA GLU A 85 1.67 15.55 -30.88
C GLU A 85 1.95 15.65 -29.37
N LYS A 86 2.99 14.97 -28.88
CA LYS A 86 3.26 14.87 -27.44
C LYS A 86 4.22 15.94 -26.93
N TYR A 87 5.18 16.32 -27.77
CA TYR A 87 6.29 17.19 -27.36
C TYR A 87 6.32 18.53 -28.11
N ASN A 88 5.38 18.76 -29.04
CA ASN A 88 5.30 20.00 -29.82
C ASN A 88 6.59 20.30 -30.59
N PHE A 89 7.34 19.27 -30.99
CA PHE A 89 8.53 19.45 -31.81
C PHE A 89 8.17 19.89 -33.23
N ARG A 90 9.03 20.70 -33.83
CA ARG A 90 8.90 21.23 -35.19
C ARG A 90 10.25 21.17 -35.91
N LYS A 91 10.24 21.11 -37.23
CA LYS A 91 11.47 21.25 -38.03
C LYS A 91 11.91 22.72 -38.04
N ALA A 92 13.18 22.96 -38.33
CA ALA A 92 13.70 24.31 -38.47
C ALA A 92 12.95 25.04 -39.60
N GLY A 93 12.40 26.22 -39.28
CA GLY A 93 11.62 27.03 -40.24
C GLY A 93 10.11 26.76 -40.27
N GLU A 94 9.58 25.74 -39.59
CA GLU A 94 8.12 25.53 -39.49
C GLU A 94 7.47 26.45 -38.45
N THR A 95 6.23 26.86 -38.67
CA THR A 95 5.42 27.57 -37.67
C THR A 95 4.49 26.58 -36.96
N LEU A 96 4.59 26.52 -35.62
CA LEU A 96 3.74 25.65 -34.80
C LEU A 96 2.52 26.42 -34.28
N PHE A 97 1.33 25.84 -34.47
CA PHE A 97 0.08 26.37 -33.92
C PHE A 97 -0.42 25.47 -32.79
N ILE A 98 -0.54 26.03 -31.58
CA ILE A 98 -1.09 25.33 -30.40
C ILE A 98 -2.47 25.88 -30.12
N ILE A 99 -3.50 25.06 -30.32
CA ILE A 99 -4.90 25.40 -30.04
C ILE A 99 -5.20 24.95 -28.61
N ARG A 100 -5.74 25.83 -27.79
CA ARG A 100 -6.22 25.52 -26.44
C ARG A 100 -7.71 25.82 -26.37
N ASP A 101 -8.48 24.87 -25.86
CA ASP A 101 -9.88 25.13 -25.54
C ASP A 101 -9.98 26.20 -24.44
N LYS A 102 -11.01 27.04 -24.51
CA LYS A 102 -11.25 28.14 -23.58
C LYS A 102 -11.76 27.66 -22.22
#